data_AF-A0A800C7I5-F1
#
_entry.id   AF-A0A800C7I5-F1
#
_cell.length_a   1.000
_cell.length_b   1.000
_cell.length_c   1.000
_cell.angle_alpha   90.00
_cell.angle_beta   90.00
_cell.angle_gamma   90.00
#
_symmetry.space_group_name_H-M   'P 1'
#
loop_
_entity.id
_entity.type
_entity.pdbx_description
1 polymer ?
#
loop_
_entity_poly.entity_id
_entity_poly.type
_entity_poly.pdbx_seq_one_letter_code
_entity_poly.pdbx_strand_id
1 'polypeptide(L)' 'IIEFVPKSDSQVQKLLSSREDIFGEYDRQSFEREFGEFFTILRSEPIADTDRVLYLMTA' A
#
# COMPACT_ATOMS: atom_id res chain seq x y z
N ILE A 1 7.31 -10.51 2.34
CA ILE A 1 7.20 -9.20 3.02
C ILE A 1 6.83 -8.18 1.97
N ILE A 2 5.79 -7.39 2.20
CA ILE A 2 5.31 -6.36 1.27
C ILE A 2 5.10 -5.06 2.05
N GLU A 3 5.44 -3.91 1.48
CA GLU A 3 5.19 -2.58 2.06
C GLU A 3 4.10 -1.88 1.25
N PHE A 4 3.02 -1.48 1.92
CA PHE A 4 2.01 -0.60 1.34
C PHE A 4 2.41 0.86 1.60
N VAL A 5 2.55 1.63 0.52
CA VAL A 5 2.92 3.04 0.56
C VAL A 5 1.74 3.85 0.00
N PRO A 6 0.99 4.61 0.82
CA PRO A 6 -0.17 5.33 0.34
C PRO A 6 0.21 6.49 -0.57
N LYS A 7 -0.77 6.99 -1.32
CA LYS A 7 -0.62 8.19 -2.16
C LYS A 7 -0.16 9.42 -1.37
N SER A 8 -0.50 9.55 -0.09
CA SER A 8 -0.04 10.68 0.75
C SER A 8 1.47 10.73 0.93
N ASP A 9 2.19 9.64 0.66
CA ASP A 9 3.63 9.59 0.79
C ASP A 9 4.34 10.57 -0.17
N SER A 10 5.33 11.29 0.35
CA SER A 10 6.05 12.33 -0.39
C SER A 10 6.74 11.82 -1.66
N GLN A 11 7.19 10.56 -1.68
CA GLN A 11 7.82 9.97 -2.87
C GLN A 11 6.77 9.54 -3.90
N VAL A 12 5.62 9.02 -3.45
CA VAL A 12 4.51 8.67 -4.34
C VAL A 12 3.93 9.93 -5.00
N GLN A 13 3.74 11.01 -4.24
CA GLN A 13 3.33 12.31 -4.79
C GLN A 13 4.29 12.82 -5.87
N LYS A 14 5.62 12.74 -5.63
CA LYS A 14 6.63 13.12 -6.64
C LYS A 14 6.60 12.22 -7.87
N LEU A 15 6.39 10.92 -7.70
CA LEU A 15 6.31 9.96 -8.81
C LEU A 15 5.05 10.20 -9.67
N LEU A 16 3.95 10.59 -9.04
CA LEU A 16 2.67 10.83 -9.69
C LEU A 16 2.50 12.27 -10.19
N SER A 17 3.42 13.19 -9.88
CA SER A 17 3.26 14.63 -10.15
C SER A 17 3.11 14.98 -11.64
N SER A 18 3.54 14.09 -12.55
CA SER A 18 3.45 14.29 -14.00
C SER A 18 2.42 13.38 -14.69
N ARG A 19 1.60 12.65 -13.92
CA ARG A 19 0.66 11.66 -14.43
C ARG A 19 -0.76 12.02 -14.02
N GLU A 20 -1.70 11.78 -14.92
CA GLU A 20 -3.13 11.87 -14.60
C GLU A 20 -3.46 10.83 -13.52
N ASP A 21 -4.16 11.24 -12.46
CA ASP A 21 -4.50 10.34 -11.36
C ASP A 21 -5.61 9.37 -11.80
N ILE A 22 -5.20 8.24 -12.39
CA ILE A 22 -6.08 7.16 -12.83
C ILE A 22 -6.35 6.12 -11.74
N PHE A 23 -5.86 6.33 -10.52
CA PHE A 23 -5.89 5.30 -9.46
C PHE A 23 -6.99 5.61 -8.43
N GLY A 24 -8.26 5.47 -8.83
CA GLY A 24 -9.40 5.77 -7.94
C GLY A 24 -9.45 4.92 -6.67
N GLU A 25 -9.02 3.65 -6.73
CA GLU A 25 -9.11 2.68 -5.63
C GLU A 25 -7.73 2.34 -5.02
N TYR A 26 -6.77 3.27 -5.06
CA TYR A 26 -5.47 3.05 -4.42
C TYR A 26 -5.52 3.39 -2.93
N ASP A 27 -6.07 2.47 -2.17
CA ASP A 27 -6.13 2.52 -0.72
C ASP A 27 -5.77 1.16 -0.10
N ARG A 28 -5.58 1.17 1.22
CA ARG A 28 -5.16 -0.02 1.97
C ARG A 28 -6.18 -1.16 1.89
N GLN A 29 -7.47 -0.84 1.92
CA GLN A 29 -8.53 -1.85 1.91
C GLN A 29 -8.57 -2.58 0.57
N SER A 30 -8.47 -1.83 -0.52
CA SER A 30 -8.37 -2.38 -1.87
C SER A 30 -7.10 -3.22 -2.02
N PHE A 31 -5.95 -2.75 -1.54
CA PHE A 31 -4.72 -3.54 -1.51
C PHE A 31 -4.89 -4.88 -0.76
N GLU A 32 -5.41 -4.87 0.46
CA GLU A 32 -5.60 -6.08 1.26
C GLU A 32 -6.60 -7.05 0.62
N ARG A 33 -7.65 -6.54 -0.03
CA ARG A 33 -8.64 -7.35 -0.76
C ARG A 33 -7.99 -8.08 -1.94
N GLU A 34 -7.32 -7.35 -2.83
CA GLU A 34 -6.73 -7.94 -4.05
C GLU A 34 -5.56 -8.88 -3.71
N PHE A 35 -4.70 -8.53 -2.75
CA PHE A 35 -3.62 -9.44 -2.33
C PHE A 35 -4.13 -10.64 -1.53
N GLY A 36 -5.25 -10.48 -0.82
CA GLY A 36 -5.92 -11.55 -0.08
C GLY A 36 -6.39 -12.72 -0.95
N GLU A 37 -6.57 -12.50 -2.26
CA GLU A 37 -6.87 -13.57 -3.22
C GLU A 37 -5.69 -14.53 -3.43
N PHE A 38 -4.46 -14.08 -3.17
CA PHE A 38 -3.23 -14.83 -3.44
C PHE A 38 -2.41 -15.15 -2.19
N PHE A 39 -2.56 -14.36 -1.13
CA PHE A 39 -1.75 -14.46 0.07
C PHE A 39 -2.58 -14.32 1.34
N THR A 40 -2.16 -15.02 2.39
CA THR A 40 -2.68 -14.80 3.74
C THR A 40 -1.83 -13.75 4.46
N ILE A 41 -2.49 -12.72 5.01
CA ILE A 41 -1.86 -11.72 5.88
C ILE A 41 -1.61 -12.35 7.26
N LEU A 42 -0.34 -12.55 7.61
CA LEU A 42 0.07 -13.06 8.92
C LEU A 42 0.26 -11.93 9.94
N ARG A 43 0.73 -10.76 9.48
CA ARG A 43 0.93 -9.58 10.32
C ARG A 43 0.89 -8.32 9.48
N SER A 44 0.36 -7.24 10.04
CA SER A 44 0.47 -5.88 9.50
C SER A 44 0.97 -4.93 10.58
N GLU A 45 1.99 -4.15 10.29
CA GLU A 45 2.59 -3.20 11.23
C GLU A 45 2.72 -1.82 10.58
N PRO A 46 2.14 -0.76 11.15
CA PRO A 46 2.39 0.59 10.67
C PRO A 46 3.86 0.99 10.93
N ILE A 47 4.45 1.74 10.00
CA ILE A 47 5.79 2.30 10.19
C ILE A 47 5.64 3.65 10.89
N ALA A 48 6.28 3.78 12.07
CA ALA A 48 6.23 4.99 12.88
C ALA A 48 6.59 6.24 12.07
N ASP A 49 5.90 7.35 12.35
CA ASP A 49 6.05 8.65 11.69
C ASP A 49 5.80 8.65 10.17
N THR A 50 5.07 7.64 9.67
CA THR A 50 4.64 7.57 8.26
C THR A 50 3.21 7.03 8.15
N ASP A 51 2.62 7.15 6.97
CA ASP A 51 1.34 6.51 6.64
C ASP A 51 1.51 5.09 6.06
N ARG A 52 2.72 4.54 6.12
CA ARG A 52 3.07 3.26 5.47
C ARG A 52 2.79 2.07 6.38
N VAL A 53 2.54 0.93 5.76
CA VAL A 53 2.25 -0.33 6.48
C VAL A 53 3.09 -1.47 5.92
N LEU A 54 3.76 -2.20 6.80
CA LEU A 54 4.52 -3.40 6.47
C LEU A 54 3.68 -4.65 6.71
N TYR A 55 3.63 -5.52 5.72
CA TYR A 55 2.90 -6.78 5.74
C TYR A 55 3.84 -7.98 5.70
N LEU A 56 3.61 -8.90 6.64
CA LEU A 56 4.07 -10.28 6.54
C LEU A 56 2.95 -11.10 5.91
N MET A 57 3.22 -11.62 4.72
CA MET A 57 2.27 -12.39 3.91
C MET A 57 2.90 -13.72 3.49
N THR A 58 2.09 -14.77 3.40
CA THR A 58 2.46 -16.10 2.88
C THR A 58 1.50 -16.51 1.75
N ALA A 59 2.04 -17.21 0.74
CA ALA A 59 1.22 -17.90 -0.26
C ALA A 59 0.78 -19.27 0.27
#